data_AF-A0A9D5VB66-F1
#
_entry.id   AF-A0A9D5VB66-F1
#
_cell.length_a   1.000
_cell.length_b   1.000
_cell.length_c   1.000
_cell.angle_alpha   90.00
_cell.angle_beta   90.00
_cell.angle_gamma   90.00
#
_symmetry.space_group_name_H-M   'P 1'
#
loop_
_entity.id
_entity.type
_entity.pdbx_description
1 polymer ?
#
loop_
_entity_poly.entity_id
_entity_poly.type
_entity_poly.pdbx_seq_one_letter_code
_entity_poly.pdbx_strand_id
1 'polypeptide(L)'
;MDARPEIERRLLAAAQERDDATAGETTGDARRATAALMVAILVLVPLGSVGMYLYVGNPDLPDAPLAARQDQMRQTAQDPGQAGNLEDMLTRMEQRLESNPDDARGWALLGQGYESMRRYDDALRAFTKVAELADRPPEILIAMAEVMVLAEQNRVIPGALALMDEARAKDPTDPRPYFYRAVERLQNEDKAGALPYFVDLLNHSPADADWVADIKENLISVAAELGQPTPEYTLLPPEGGAAVAGAAPSDAPAPTAEQVQDAMQMSDGDRAAMIQSMVERLAAKLAENPDDLEGWRRLANAYRVLGQADKAAEAEAQIKRLGGQ
;
A
#
# COMPACT_ATOMS: atom_id res chain seq x y z
N MET A 1 -4.48 -50.69 60.93
CA MET A 1 -4.88 -49.27 61.06
C MET A 1 -4.89 -48.68 59.67
N ASP A 2 -6.08 -48.36 59.18
CA ASP A 2 -6.36 -47.98 57.80
C ASP A 2 -5.75 -46.62 57.44
N ALA A 3 -4.87 -46.59 56.43
CA ALA A 3 -4.20 -45.38 55.94
C ALA A 3 -4.95 -44.66 54.81
N ARG A 4 -6.11 -45.18 54.36
CA ARG A 4 -6.93 -44.56 53.31
C ARG A 4 -7.64 -43.25 53.71
N PRO A 5 -8.24 -43.10 54.91
CA PRO A 5 -8.97 -41.87 55.25
C PRO A 5 -8.05 -40.67 55.52
N GLU A 6 -6.78 -40.90 55.89
CA GLU A 6 -5.80 -39.83 56.14
C GLU A 6 -5.26 -39.24 54.83
N ILE A 7 -5.15 -40.05 53.76
CA ILE A 7 -4.70 -39.61 52.44
C ILE A 7 -5.80 -38.79 51.75
N GLU A 8 -7.06 -39.20 51.82
CA GLU A 8 -8.19 -38.44 51.25
C GLU A 8 -8.36 -37.08 51.93
N ARG A 9 -8.17 -37.03 53.26
CA ARG A 9 -8.26 -35.78 54.02
C ARG A 9 -7.11 -34.81 53.67
N ARG A 10 -5.91 -35.33 53.42
CA ARG A 10 -4.76 -34.52 52.97
C ARG A 10 -4.88 -34.08 51.51
N LEU A 11 -5.52 -34.88 50.65
CA LEU A 11 -5.77 -34.51 49.26
C LEU A 11 -6.80 -33.38 49.14
N LEU A 12 -7.85 -33.40 49.97
CA LEU A 12 -8.86 -32.33 50.01
C LEU A 12 -8.31 -31.03 50.61
N ALA A 13 -7.47 -31.12 51.66
CA ALA A 13 -6.80 -29.96 52.23
C ALA A 13 -5.83 -29.29 51.21
N ALA A 14 -5.10 -30.08 50.42
CA ALA A 14 -4.20 -29.58 49.38
C ALA A 14 -4.94 -29.03 48.13
N ALA A 15 -6.20 -29.43 47.90
CA ALA A 15 -7.05 -28.85 46.86
C ALA A 15 -7.63 -27.50 47.30
N GLN A 16 -8.03 -27.36 48.58
CA GLN A 16 -8.50 -26.09 49.15
C GLN A 16 -7.40 -25.04 49.24
N GLU A 17 -6.16 -25.41 49.62
CA GLU A 17 -5.02 -24.47 49.64
C GLU A 17 -4.61 -23.96 48.24
N ARG A 18 -4.89 -24.72 47.17
CA ARG A 18 -4.60 -24.30 45.79
C ARG A 18 -5.67 -23.34 45.23
N ASP A 19 -6.94 -23.56 45.59
CA ASP A 19 -8.01 -22.63 45.24
C ASP A 19 -7.84 -21.30 46.00
N ASP A 20 -7.46 -21.34 47.27
CA ASP A 20 -7.17 -20.14 48.08
C ASP A 20 -5.89 -19.39 47.62
N ALA A 21 -4.89 -20.09 47.09
CA ALA A 21 -3.65 -19.46 46.58
C ALA A 21 -3.80 -18.80 45.20
N THR A 22 -4.82 -19.15 44.41
CA THR A 22 -5.16 -18.43 43.16
C THR A 22 -6.17 -17.30 43.34
N ALA A 23 -6.84 -17.24 44.49
CA ALA A 23 -7.61 -16.08 44.92
C ALA A 23 -6.70 -15.07 45.65
N GLY A 24 -5.66 -14.59 44.96
CA GLY A 24 -4.90 -13.42 45.41
C GLY A 24 -5.85 -12.22 45.52
N GLU A 25 -6.27 -11.91 46.74
CA GLU A 25 -6.94 -10.66 47.10
C GLU A 25 -6.03 -9.48 46.72
N THR A 26 -6.19 -8.94 45.52
CA THR A 26 -6.01 -7.50 45.36
C THR A 26 -7.09 -6.87 46.22
N THR A 27 -6.69 -6.29 47.35
CA THR A 27 -7.51 -5.53 48.31
C THR A 27 -8.63 -4.79 47.57
N GLY A 28 -9.86 -4.78 48.10
CA GLY A 28 -11.01 -4.15 47.44
C GLY A 28 -10.75 -2.72 46.96
N ASP A 29 -9.82 -2.00 47.60
CA ASP A 29 -9.33 -0.69 47.18
C ASP A 29 -8.51 -0.70 45.88
N ALA A 30 -7.68 -1.72 45.62
CA ALA A 30 -6.90 -1.83 44.39
C ALA A 30 -7.78 -2.10 43.16
N ARG A 31 -8.83 -2.94 43.29
CA ARG A 31 -9.83 -3.18 42.24
C ARG A 31 -10.74 -1.97 42.03
N ARG A 32 -11.12 -1.26 43.09
CA ARG A 32 -11.88 0.00 42.99
C ARG A 32 -11.06 1.13 42.37
N ALA A 33 -9.77 1.21 42.68
CA ALA A 33 -8.85 2.19 42.10
C ALA A 33 -8.59 1.91 40.61
N THR A 34 -8.42 0.65 40.21
CA THR A 34 -8.31 0.29 38.78
C THR A 34 -9.61 0.49 38.02
N ALA A 35 -10.77 0.16 38.61
CA ALA A 35 -12.07 0.46 38.00
C ALA A 35 -12.30 1.97 37.87
N ALA A 36 -11.97 2.76 38.90
CA ALA A 36 -12.05 4.22 38.86
C ALA A 36 -11.10 4.83 37.83
N LEU A 37 -9.88 4.30 37.70
CA LEU A 37 -8.92 4.69 36.67
C LEU A 37 -9.45 4.38 35.26
N MET A 38 -10.03 3.20 35.04
CA MET A 38 -10.62 2.81 33.76
C MET A 38 -11.79 3.71 33.38
N VAL A 39 -12.68 4.03 34.32
CA VAL A 39 -13.77 4.98 34.11
C VAL A 39 -13.23 6.40 33.86
N ALA A 40 -12.21 6.83 34.59
CA ALA A 40 -11.57 8.12 34.36
C ALA A 40 -10.94 8.20 32.97
N ILE A 41 -10.26 7.15 32.49
CA ILE A 41 -9.73 7.08 31.12
C ILE A 41 -10.86 7.11 30.09
N LEU A 42 -11.92 6.31 30.31
CA LEU A 42 -13.06 6.23 29.39
C LEU A 42 -13.82 7.55 29.24
N VAL A 43 -13.71 8.45 30.22
CA VAL A 43 -14.35 9.78 30.18
C VAL A 43 -13.36 10.86 29.73
N LEU A 44 -12.16 10.89 30.33
CA LEU A 44 -11.17 11.93 30.09
C LEU A 44 -10.50 11.81 28.72
N VAL A 45 -10.31 10.61 28.18
CA VAL A 45 -9.71 10.43 26.85
C VAL A 45 -10.65 10.95 25.75
N PRO A 46 -11.93 10.56 25.65
CA PRO A 46 -12.81 11.12 24.63
C PRO A 46 -13.09 12.62 24.85
N LEU A 47 -13.27 13.09 26.09
CA LEU A 47 -13.42 14.53 26.34
C LEU A 47 -12.16 15.31 25.99
N GLY A 48 -10.99 14.78 26.33
CA GLY A 48 -9.70 15.34 25.94
C GLY A 48 -9.50 15.31 24.44
N SER A 49 -9.92 14.24 23.76
CA SER A 49 -9.86 14.11 22.30
C SER A 49 -10.79 15.11 21.62
N VAL A 50 -12.02 15.30 22.13
CA VAL A 50 -12.96 16.31 21.62
C VAL A 50 -12.40 17.71 21.88
N GLY A 51 -11.87 17.98 23.08
CA GLY A 51 -11.23 19.27 23.38
C GLY A 51 -10.00 19.54 22.50
N MET A 52 -9.16 18.54 22.28
CA MET A 52 -8.00 18.62 21.39
C MET A 52 -8.43 18.81 19.93
N TYR A 53 -9.49 18.14 19.49
CA TYR A 53 -10.07 18.30 18.16
C TYR A 53 -10.68 19.70 17.97
N LEU A 54 -11.27 20.29 19.01
CA LEU A 54 -11.77 21.67 18.95
C LEU A 54 -10.64 22.71 19.04
N TYR A 55 -9.48 22.36 19.62
CA TYR A 55 -8.32 23.25 19.73
C TYR A 55 -7.41 23.21 18.49
N VAL A 56 -7.19 22.03 17.91
CA VAL A 56 -6.30 21.80 16.76
C VAL A 56 -7.07 21.63 15.46
N GLY A 57 -8.28 21.08 15.51
CA GLY A 57 -9.12 20.87 14.34
C GLY A 57 -10.00 22.08 14.01
N ASN A 58 -10.58 22.06 12.82
CA ASN A 58 -11.54 23.06 12.36
C ASN A 58 -12.91 22.39 12.21
N PRO A 59 -13.74 22.35 13.28
CA PRO A 59 -15.04 21.69 13.26
C PRO A 59 -16.05 22.35 12.29
N ASP A 60 -15.78 23.59 11.86
CA ASP A 60 -16.61 24.36 10.94
C ASP A 60 -16.24 24.17 9.46
N LEU A 61 -15.30 23.27 9.12
CA LEU A 61 -14.98 22.97 7.71
C LEU A 61 -16.12 22.16 7.07
N PRO A 62 -16.84 22.71 6.08
CA PRO A 62 -17.85 21.93 5.36
C PRO A 62 -17.18 20.87 4.49
N ASP A 63 -17.85 19.73 4.30
CA ASP A 63 -17.42 18.70 3.36
C ASP A 63 -17.34 19.28 1.94
N ALA A 64 -16.12 19.59 1.48
CA ALA A 64 -15.90 20.12 0.15
C ALA A 64 -15.89 18.96 -0.87
N PRO A 65 -16.78 18.96 -1.89
CA PRO A 65 -16.72 18.00 -2.98
C PRO A 65 -15.35 18.07 -3.68
N LEU A 66 -14.87 16.94 -4.22
CA LEU A 66 -13.53 16.83 -4.83
C LEU A 66 -13.26 17.91 -5.89
N ALA A 67 -14.27 18.31 -6.67
CA ALA A 67 -14.17 19.40 -7.63
C ALA A 67 -13.83 20.75 -6.98
N ALA A 68 -14.47 21.08 -5.84
CA ALA A 68 -14.16 22.29 -5.08
C ALA A 68 -12.76 22.25 -4.47
N ARG A 69 -12.28 21.07 -4.05
CA ARG A 69 -10.89 20.87 -3.62
C ARG A 69 -9.88 21.03 -4.76
N GLN A 70 -10.19 20.53 -5.95
CA GLN A 70 -9.36 20.71 -7.14
C GLN A 70 -9.30 22.18 -7.57
N ASP A 71 -10.42 22.90 -7.50
CA ASP A 71 -10.45 24.33 -7.80
C ASP A 71 -9.74 25.16 -6.72
N GLN A 72 -9.84 24.76 -5.45
CA GLN A 72 -9.07 25.35 -4.38
C GLN A 72 -7.57 25.06 -4.54
N MET A 73 -7.15 23.86 -4.94
CA MET A 73 -5.75 23.55 -5.27
C MET A 73 -5.26 24.37 -6.47
N ARG A 74 -6.07 24.55 -7.51
CA ARG A 74 -5.75 25.42 -8.65
C ARG A 74 -5.61 26.88 -8.24
N GLN A 75 -6.48 27.37 -7.36
CA GLN A 75 -6.40 28.73 -6.80
C GLN A 75 -5.20 28.90 -5.85
N THR A 76 -4.89 27.88 -5.05
CA THR A 76 -3.73 27.87 -4.14
C THR A 76 -2.42 27.82 -4.93
N ALA A 77 -2.37 27.06 -6.03
CA ALA A 77 -1.25 27.05 -6.97
C ALA A 77 -1.08 28.38 -7.74
N GLN A 78 -2.09 29.26 -7.71
CA GLN A 78 -2.08 30.58 -8.34
C GLN A 78 -1.90 31.73 -7.33
N ASP A 79 -1.81 31.43 -6.03
CA ASP A 79 -1.56 32.42 -4.97
C ASP A 79 -0.05 32.73 -4.87
N PRO A 80 0.41 33.92 -5.30
CA PRO A 80 1.82 34.28 -5.30
C PRO A 80 2.44 34.30 -3.90
N GLY A 81 1.63 34.50 -2.85
CA GLY A 81 2.11 34.55 -1.46
C GLY A 81 2.54 33.18 -0.95
N GLN A 82 1.88 32.10 -1.38
CA GLN A 82 2.26 30.73 -0.99
C GLN A 82 3.41 30.18 -1.83
N ALA A 83 3.46 30.54 -3.12
CA ALA A 83 4.61 30.23 -3.98
C ALA A 83 5.90 30.87 -3.45
N GLY A 84 5.85 32.13 -2.98
CA GLY A 84 6.98 32.81 -2.34
C GLY A 84 7.42 32.12 -1.03
N ASN A 85 6.47 31.63 -0.23
CA ASN A 85 6.77 30.90 1.00
C ASN A 85 7.46 29.54 0.73
N LEU A 86 7.06 28.84 -0.34
CA LEU A 86 7.69 27.59 -0.75
C LEU A 86 9.11 27.83 -1.28
N GLU A 87 9.30 28.87 -2.11
CA GLU A 87 10.61 29.25 -2.64
C GLU A 87 11.60 29.61 -1.53
N ASP A 88 11.17 30.40 -0.55
CA ASP A 88 11.97 30.74 0.63
C ASP A 88 12.36 29.50 1.44
N MET A 89 11.43 28.54 1.59
CA MET A 89 11.70 27.29 2.30
C MET A 89 12.74 26.43 1.56
N LEU A 90 12.60 26.28 0.24
CA LEU A 90 13.56 25.52 -0.57
C LEU A 90 14.94 26.19 -0.58
N THR A 91 14.99 27.53 -0.62
CA THR A 91 16.27 28.28 -0.53
C THR A 91 16.98 28.04 0.81
N ARG A 92 16.25 28.05 1.93
CA ARG A 92 16.84 27.71 3.24
C ARG A 92 17.29 26.26 3.32
N MET A 93 16.57 25.36 2.65
CA MET A 93 16.93 23.95 2.57
C MET A 93 18.21 23.75 1.75
N GLU A 94 18.34 24.43 0.61
CA GLU A 94 19.56 24.45 -0.22
C GLU A 94 20.77 24.92 0.62
N GLN A 95 20.67 26.07 1.30
CA GLN A 95 21.76 26.58 2.16
C GLN A 95 22.18 25.59 3.26
N ARG A 96 21.21 24.88 3.86
CA ARG A 96 21.49 23.85 4.86
C ARG A 96 22.23 22.66 4.24
N LEU A 97 21.84 22.24 3.04
CA LEU A 97 22.45 21.13 2.32
C LEU A 97 23.83 21.49 1.78
N GLU A 98 24.09 22.75 1.44
CA GLU A 98 25.45 23.23 1.13
C GLU A 98 26.39 23.10 2.34
N SER A 99 25.86 23.29 3.56
CA SER A 99 26.62 23.11 4.80
C SER A 99 26.71 21.64 5.25
N ASN A 100 25.87 20.76 4.71
CA ASN A 100 25.85 19.33 4.98
C ASN A 100 25.68 18.55 3.66
N PRO A 101 26.73 18.52 2.81
CA PRO A 101 26.60 18.09 1.41
C PRO A 101 26.31 16.60 1.26
N ASP A 102 26.54 15.77 2.28
CA ASP A 102 26.40 14.33 2.21
C ASP A 102 24.96 13.82 2.47
N ASP A 103 23.99 14.73 2.69
CA ASP A 103 22.58 14.38 2.89
C ASP A 103 21.85 14.10 1.57
N ALA A 104 22.09 12.91 1.01
CA ALA A 104 21.46 12.45 -0.23
C ALA A 104 19.92 12.51 -0.18
N ARG A 105 19.31 12.22 0.96
CA ARG A 105 17.85 12.29 1.12
C ARG A 105 17.34 13.72 1.06
N GLY A 106 18.05 14.65 1.70
CA GLY A 106 17.75 16.06 1.64
C GLY A 106 17.86 16.61 0.21
N TRP A 107 18.89 16.23 -0.53
CA TRP A 107 19.03 16.60 -1.94
C TRP A 107 17.88 16.06 -2.81
N ALA A 108 17.41 14.83 -2.56
CA ALA A 108 16.27 14.25 -3.29
C ALA A 108 14.97 15.04 -3.06
N LEU A 109 14.69 15.40 -1.81
CA LEU A 109 13.52 16.23 -1.45
C LEU A 109 13.62 17.64 -2.05
N LEU A 110 14.82 18.22 -2.08
CA LEU A 110 15.05 19.52 -2.72
C LEU A 110 14.77 19.45 -4.23
N GLY A 111 15.22 18.38 -4.89
CA GLY A 111 14.94 18.12 -6.31
C GLY A 111 13.45 18.04 -6.61
N GLN A 112 12.70 17.24 -5.83
CA GLN A 112 11.24 17.15 -5.94
C GLN A 112 10.54 18.49 -5.69
N GLY A 113 11.05 19.27 -4.73
CA GLY A 113 10.57 20.62 -4.45
C GLY A 113 10.70 21.52 -5.68
N TYR A 114 11.90 21.58 -6.29
CA TYR A 114 12.13 22.38 -7.48
C TYR A 114 11.34 21.89 -8.70
N GLU A 115 11.19 20.56 -8.87
CA GLU A 115 10.38 19.98 -9.93
C GLU A 115 8.92 20.43 -9.82
N SER A 116 8.33 20.40 -8.62
CA SER A 116 6.94 20.85 -8.41
C SER A 116 6.73 22.33 -8.71
N MET A 117 7.79 23.15 -8.58
CA MET A 117 7.84 24.55 -8.99
C MET A 117 8.22 24.76 -10.46
N ARG A 118 8.41 23.69 -11.24
CA ARG A 118 8.89 23.70 -12.63
C ARG A 118 10.25 24.36 -12.82
N ARG A 119 11.06 24.41 -11.75
CA ARG A 119 12.46 24.87 -11.77
C ARG A 119 13.36 23.69 -12.15
N TYR A 120 13.27 23.26 -13.40
CA TYR A 120 13.86 21.99 -13.87
C TYR A 120 15.39 21.96 -13.78
N ASP A 121 16.08 23.08 -14.07
CA ASP A 121 17.53 23.15 -13.94
C ASP A 121 17.99 22.93 -12.49
N ASP A 122 17.26 23.51 -11.53
CA ASP A 122 17.56 23.37 -10.11
C ASP A 122 17.25 21.96 -9.60
N ALA A 123 16.14 21.38 -10.05
CA ALA A 123 15.79 19.99 -9.77
C ALA A 123 16.89 19.04 -10.27
N LEU A 124 17.36 19.23 -11.50
CA LEU A 124 18.41 18.40 -12.09
C LEU A 124 19.74 18.51 -11.33
N ARG A 125 20.12 19.73 -10.87
CA ARG A 125 21.30 19.92 -10.02
C ARG A 125 21.18 19.18 -8.69
N ALA A 126 20.02 19.26 -8.04
CA ALA A 126 19.77 18.57 -6.78
C ALA A 126 19.79 17.04 -6.94
N PHE A 127 19.10 16.49 -7.95
CA PHE A 127 19.12 15.05 -8.23
C PHE A 127 20.52 14.54 -8.62
N THR A 128 21.32 15.35 -9.32
CA THR A 128 22.72 15.02 -9.63
C THR A 128 23.53 14.80 -8.34
N LYS A 129 23.31 15.62 -7.30
CA LYS A 129 23.95 15.41 -5.98
C LYS A 129 23.56 14.08 -5.36
N VAL A 130 22.29 13.69 -5.44
CA VAL A 130 21.86 12.38 -4.96
C VAL A 130 22.57 11.25 -5.72
N ALA A 131 22.64 11.37 -7.04
CA ALA A 131 23.28 10.38 -7.90
C ALA A 131 24.79 10.24 -7.61
N GLU A 132 25.47 11.34 -7.29
CA GLU A 132 26.88 11.35 -6.84
C GLU A 132 27.07 10.67 -5.48
N LEU A 133 26.14 10.85 -4.54
CA LEU A 133 26.25 10.36 -3.16
C LEU A 133 25.80 8.91 -2.98
N ALA A 134 24.84 8.44 -3.79
CA ALA A 134 24.13 7.19 -3.59
C ALA A 134 24.29 6.19 -4.75
N ASP A 135 25.41 6.24 -5.47
CA ASP A 135 25.74 5.34 -6.59
C ASP A 135 24.63 5.26 -7.66
N ARG A 136 24.08 6.43 -8.01
CA ARG A 136 23.09 6.59 -9.09
C ARG A 136 21.92 5.61 -8.95
N PRO A 137 21.03 5.79 -7.95
CA PRO A 137 19.86 4.94 -7.76
C PRO A 137 18.93 4.98 -8.98
N PRO A 138 18.28 3.86 -9.36
CA PRO A 138 17.38 3.81 -10.52
C PRO A 138 16.29 4.89 -10.48
N GLU A 139 15.70 5.13 -9.31
CA GLU A 139 14.60 6.07 -9.12
C GLU A 139 15.05 7.52 -9.35
N ILE A 140 16.30 7.83 -8.98
CA ILE A 140 16.89 9.15 -9.20
C ILE A 140 17.28 9.33 -10.67
N LEU A 141 17.82 8.30 -11.32
CA LEU A 141 18.10 8.33 -12.76
C LEU A 141 16.83 8.59 -13.57
N ILE A 142 15.72 7.94 -13.19
CA ILE A 142 14.41 8.17 -13.77
C ILE A 142 13.97 9.62 -13.51
N ALA A 143 13.96 10.09 -12.25
CA ALA A 143 13.56 11.46 -11.94
C ALA A 143 14.37 12.52 -12.70
N MET A 144 15.69 12.34 -12.84
CA MET A 144 16.53 13.21 -13.66
C MET A 144 16.09 13.23 -15.12
N ALA A 145 15.84 12.07 -15.71
CA ALA A 145 15.35 11.97 -17.09
C ALA A 145 13.96 12.61 -17.25
N GLU A 146 13.04 12.40 -16.31
CA GLU A 146 11.70 13.01 -16.34
C GLU A 146 11.79 14.54 -16.30
N VAL A 147 12.63 15.10 -15.42
CA VAL A 147 12.92 16.54 -15.36
C VAL A 147 13.47 17.06 -16.69
N MET A 148 14.39 16.31 -17.31
CA MET A 148 14.94 16.69 -18.63
C MET A 148 13.86 16.69 -19.72
N VAL A 149 12.95 15.71 -19.71
CA VAL A 149 11.82 15.65 -20.65
C VAL A 149 10.85 16.82 -20.42
N LEU A 150 10.56 17.16 -19.17
CA LEU A 150 9.70 18.29 -18.80
C LEU A 150 10.31 19.64 -19.22
N ALA A 151 11.62 19.81 -19.03
CA ALA A 151 12.37 20.98 -19.48
C ALA A 151 12.28 21.17 -21.01
N GLU A 152 12.26 20.07 -21.74
CA GLU A 152 12.14 20.02 -23.20
C GLU A 152 10.68 19.94 -23.69
N GLN A 153 9.72 20.46 -22.90
CA GLN A 153 8.30 20.55 -23.25
C GLN A 153 7.69 19.18 -23.61
N ASN A 154 8.03 18.15 -22.83
CA ASN A 154 7.66 16.75 -23.00
C ASN A 154 8.29 16.05 -24.22
N ARG A 155 9.33 16.62 -24.83
CA ARG A 155 10.14 15.93 -25.83
C ARG A 155 11.13 14.98 -25.15
N VAL A 156 11.13 13.73 -25.57
CA VAL A 156 12.09 12.74 -25.07
C VAL A 156 13.41 12.92 -25.82
N ILE A 157 14.43 13.38 -25.10
CA ILE A 157 15.77 13.67 -25.67
C ILE A 157 16.77 12.53 -25.41
N PRO A 158 17.84 12.40 -26.22
CA PRO A 158 18.82 11.32 -26.07
C PRO A 158 19.46 11.23 -24.68
N GLY A 159 19.71 12.36 -24.02
CA GLY A 159 20.27 12.39 -22.67
C GLY A 159 19.34 11.77 -21.62
N ALA A 160 18.04 12.02 -21.72
CA ALA A 160 17.04 11.42 -20.83
C ALA A 160 16.94 9.91 -21.08
N LEU A 161 16.98 9.47 -22.35
CA LEU A 161 16.97 8.04 -22.68
C LEU A 161 18.20 7.29 -22.16
N ALA A 162 19.38 7.91 -22.16
CA ALA A 162 20.58 7.28 -21.61
C ALA A 162 20.44 7.00 -20.10
N LEU A 163 19.85 7.92 -19.35
CA LEU A 163 19.54 7.73 -17.93
C LEU A 163 18.47 6.66 -17.71
N MET A 164 17.43 6.64 -18.55
CA MET A 164 16.38 5.61 -18.52
C MET A 164 16.95 4.21 -18.83
N ASP A 165 17.90 4.11 -19.77
CA ASP A 165 18.59 2.85 -20.08
C ASP A 165 19.43 2.35 -18.91
N GLU A 166 20.15 3.26 -18.25
CA GLU A 166 20.92 2.93 -17.05
C GLU A 166 20.01 2.50 -15.90
N ALA A 167 18.91 3.22 -15.67
CA ALA A 167 17.92 2.87 -14.67
C ALA A 167 17.33 1.48 -14.93
N ARG A 168 16.90 1.19 -16.16
CA ARG A 168 16.36 -0.12 -16.56
C ARG A 168 17.40 -1.24 -16.41
N ALA A 169 18.67 -0.96 -16.65
CA ALA A 169 19.73 -1.95 -16.46
C ALA A 169 19.92 -2.32 -14.97
N LYS A 170 19.66 -1.38 -14.07
CA LYS A 170 19.73 -1.58 -12.62
C LYS A 170 18.44 -2.18 -12.05
N ASP A 171 17.29 -1.72 -12.53
CA ASP A 171 15.96 -2.25 -12.22
C ASP A 171 15.15 -2.46 -13.50
N PRO A 172 15.12 -3.70 -14.04
CA PRO A 172 14.35 -4.02 -15.23
C PRO A 172 12.84 -4.06 -14.98
N THR A 173 12.40 -4.05 -13.73
CA THR A 173 10.98 -4.22 -13.34
C THR A 173 10.21 -2.91 -13.31
N ASP A 174 10.89 -1.77 -13.30
CA ASP A 174 10.23 -0.48 -13.37
C ASP A 174 9.58 -0.25 -14.76
N PRO A 175 8.27 0.07 -14.82
CA PRO A 175 7.59 0.30 -16.09
C PRO A 175 8.03 1.59 -16.82
N ARG A 176 8.51 2.62 -16.10
CA ARG A 176 8.72 3.98 -16.63
C ARG A 176 9.74 4.05 -17.78
N PRO A 177 10.90 3.38 -17.73
CA PRO A 177 11.84 3.38 -18.86
C PRO A 177 11.24 2.87 -20.18
N TYR A 178 10.32 1.89 -20.12
CA TYR A 178 9.64 1.38 -21.31
C TYR A 178 8.65 2.42 -21.86
N PHE A 179 7.92 3.11 -20.98
CA PHE A 179 7.06 4.22 -21.38
C PHE A 179 7.80 5.31 -22.15
N TYR A 180 8.91 5.83 -21.61
CA TYR A 180 9.67 6.89 -22.28
C TYR A 180 10.30 6.44 -23.59
N ARG A 181 10.64 5.15 -23.71
CA ARG A 181 11.10 4.59 -24.97
C ARG A 181 9.98 4.49 -26.01
N ALA A 182 8.78 4.08 -25.62
CA ALA A 182 7.62 4.08 -26.51
C ALA A 182 7.28 5.51 -26.98
N VAL A 183 7.29 6.49 -26.06
CA VAL A 183 7.04 7.90 -26.38
C VAL A 183 8.10 8.44 -27.36
N GLU A 184 9.38 8.17 -27.15
CA GLU A 184 10.43 8.59 -28.10
C GLU A 184 10.20 8.02 -29.51
N ARG A 185 9.87 6.74 -29.60
CA ARG A 185 9.57 6.09 -30.88
C ARG A 185 8.40 6.76 -31.60
N LEU A 186 7.33 7.05 -30.86
CA LEU A 186 6.18 7.78 -31.41
C LEU A 186 6.52 9.21 -31.84
N GLN A 187 7.34 9.93 -31.07
CA GLN A 187 7.80 11.28 -31.41
C GLN A 187 8.65 11.30 -32.68
N ASN A 188 9.33 10.20 -32.99
CA ASN A 188 10.10 9.98 -34.21
C ASN A 188 9.29 9.32 -35.33
N GLU A 189 7.96 9.24 -35.20
CA GLU A 189 7.03 8.60 -36.13
C GLU A 189 7.27 7.08 -36.34
N ASP A 190 8.14 6.48 -35.54
CA ASP A 190 8.46 5.04 -35.54
C ASP A 190 7.43 4.25 -34.73
N LYS A 191 6.20 4.23 -35.23
CA LYS A 191 5.07 3.50 -34.63
C LYS A 191 5.36 2.00 -34.47
N ALA A 192 6.04 1.39 -35.47
CA ALA A 192 6.39 -0.02 -35.42
C ALA A 192 7.41 -0.32 -34.31
N GLY A 193 8.40 0.55 -34.14
CA GLY A 193 9.37 0.44 -33.04
C GLY A 193 8.79 0.73 -31.66
N ALA A 194 7.63 1.41 -31.55
CA ALA A 194 6.97 1.70 -30.27
C ALA A 194 6.22 0.49 -29.69
N LEU A 195 5.63 -0.36 -30.53
CA LEU A 195 4.83 -1.53 -30.11
C LEU A 195 5.51 -2.44 -29.07
N PRO A 196 6.76 -2.90 -29.23
CA PRO A 196 7.40 -3.76 -28.23
C PRO A 196 7.52 -3.07 -26.87
N TYR A 197 7.74 -1.75 -26.84
CA TYR A 197 7.85 -1.01 -25.58
C TYR A 197 6.50 -0.79 -24.88
N PHE A 198 5.39 -0.73 -25.62
CA PHE A 198 4.06 -0.78 -25.00
C PHE A 198 3.77 -2.15 -24.38
N VAL A 199 4.22 -3.23 -25.04
CA VAL A 199 4.12 -4.58 -24.48
C VAL A 199 4.97 -4.71 -23.22
N ASP A 200 6.23 -4.29 -23.26
CA ASP A 200 7.11 -4.33 -22.09
C ASP A 200 6.56 -3.47 -20.94
N LEU A 201 6.05 -2.28 -21.24
CA LEU A 201 5.39 -1.41 -20.26
C LEU A 201 4.23 -2.13 -19.57
N LEU A 202 3.34 -2.76 -20.33
CA LEU A 202 2.22 -3.52 -19.77
C LEU A 202 2.69 -4.76 -19.01
N ASN A 203 3.73 -5.44 -19.48
CA ASN A 203 4.31 -6.61 -18.82
C ASN A 203 4.87 -6.31 -17.42
N HIS A 204 5.27 -5.06 -17.19
CA HIS A 204 5.81 -4.58 -15.92
C HIS A 204 4.84 -3.66 -15.18
N SER A 205 3.59 -3.57 -15.63
CA SER A 205 2.56 -2.75 -14.96
C SER A 205 1.63 -3.61 -14.11
N PRO A 206 1.34 -3.20 -12.86
CA PRO A 206 0.24 -3.74 -12.05
C PRO A 206 -1.10 -3.60 -12.77
N ALA A 207 -1.96 -4.61 -12.66
CA ALA A 207 -3.22 -4.64 -13.40
C ALA A 207 -4.20 -3.52 -13.03
N ASP A 208 -4.06 -2.94 -11.84
CA ASP A 208 -4.88 -1.86 -11.30
C ASP A 208 -4.23 -0.48 -11.39
N ALA A 209 -3.05 -0.36 -12.01
CA ALA A 209 -2.41 0.93 -12.18
C ALA A 209 -3.22 1.83 -13.12
N ASP A 210 -3.40 3.10 -12.72
CA ASP A 210 -4.29 4.08 -13.38
C ASP A 210 -3.99 4.26 -14.88
N TRP A 211 -2.71 4.12 -15.30
CA TRP A 211 -2.28 4.31 -16.68
C TRP A 211 -2.55 3.10 -17.60
N VAL A 212 -2.85 1.92 -17.05
CA VAL A 212 -2.92 0.67 -17.84
C VAL A 212 -3.99 0.71 -18.92
N ALA A 213 -5.13 1.33 -18.64
CA ALA A 213 -6.21 1.46 -19.63
C ALA A 213 -5.74 2.24 -20.86
N ASP A 214 -5.12 3.41 -20.65
CA ASP A 214 -4.63 4.29 -21.70
C ASP A 214 -3.52 3.62 -22.52
N ILE A 215 -2.60 2.91 -21.87
CA ILE A 215 -1.51 2.19 -22.55
C ILE A 215 -2.04 1.04 -23.42
N LYS A 216 -3.05 0.31 -22.96
CA LYS A 216 -3.70 -0.74 -23.76
C LYS A 216 -4.36 -0.16 -25.00
N GLU A 217 -5.07 0.96 -24.85
CA GLU A 217 -5.70 1.64 -25.98
C GLU A 217 -4.66 2.12 -26.99
N ASN A 218 -3.55 2.69 -26.53
CA ASN A 218 -2.43 3.08 -27.39
C ASN A 218 -1.84 1.89 -28.15
N LEU A 219 -1.61 0.75 -27.48
CA LEU A 219 -1.12 -0.48 -28.12
C LEU A 219 -2.07 -0.95 -29.24
N ILE A 220 -3.38 -1.02 -28.94
CA ILE A 220 -4.41 -1.45 -29.90
C ILE A 220 -4.48 -0.49 -31.09
N SER A 221 -4.52 0.82 -30.82
CA SER A 221 -4.61 1.85 -31.84
C SER A 221 -3.40 1.80 -32.79
N VAL A 222 -2.19 1.78 -32.24
CA VAL A 222 -0.95 1.73 -33.02
C VAL A 222 -0.85 0.43 -33.84
N ALA A 223 -1.23 -0.72 -33.27
CA ALA A 223 -1.24 -1.99 -34.00
C ALA A 223 -2.23 -1.96 -35.18
N ALA A 224 -3.44 -1.42 -34.95
CA ALA A 224 -4.46 -1.28 -35.99
C ALA A 224 -4.02 -0.34 -37.13
N GLU A 225 -3.39 0.79 -36.82
CA GLU A 225 -2.84 1.71 -37.84
C GLU A 225 -1.76 1.05 -38.70
N LEU A 226 -0.99 0.13 -38.13
CA LEU A 226 0.03 -0.64 -38.84
C LEU A 226 -0.53 -1.88 -39.55
N GLY A 227 -1.84 -2.16 -39.42
CA GLY A 227 -2.48 -3.36 -39.97
C GLY A 227 -1.99 -4.66 -39.32
N GLN A 228 -1.51 -4.59 -38.08
CA GLN A 228 -0.98 -5.72 -37.32
C GLN A 228 -2.00 -6.18 -36.26
N PRO A 229 -2.00 -7.48 -35.89
CA PRO A 229 -2.76 -7.92 -34.73
C PRO A 229 -2.20 -7.28 -33.46
N THR A 230 -3.07 -7.02 -32.47
CA THR A 230 -2.64 -6.53 -31.16
C THR A 230 -1.67 -7.53 -30.52
N PRO A 231 -0.45 -7.12 -30.17
CA PRO A 231 0.50 -7.99 -29.46
C PRO A 231 -0.05 -8.45 -28.11
N GLU A 232 0.29 -9.68 -27.73
CA GLU A 232 -0.04 -10.21 -26.40
C GLU A 232 0.84 -9.56 -25.33
N TYR A 233 0.27 -9.39 -24.14
CA TYR A 233 0.94 -8.87 -22.93
C TYR A 233 0.34 -9.53 -21.69
N THR A 234 1.06 -9.48 -20.57
CA THR A 234 0.63 -10.03 -19.27
C THR A 234 0.79 -8.98 -18.19
N LEU A 235 -0.29 -8.59 -17.53
CA LEU A 235 -0.20 -7.63 -16.42
C LEU A 235 0.32 -8.30 -15.14
N LEU A 236 1.04 -7.54 -14.33
CA LEU A 236 1.34 -7.96 -12.96
C LEU A 236 0.05 -7.96 -12.11
N PRO A 237 0.01 -8.74 -11.02
CA PRO A 237 -1.07 -8.63 -10.03
C PRO A 237 -1.24 -7.18 -9.53
N PRO A 238 -2.44 -6.80 -9.06
CA PRO A 238 -2.68 -5.47 -8.53
C PRO A 238 -1.78 -5.12 -7.35
N GLU A 239 -1.36 -3.86 -7.23
CA GLU A 239 -0.47 -3.43 -6.13
C GLU A 239 -1.17 -3.60 -4.78
N GLY A 240 -0.53 -4.32 -3.85
CA GLY A 240 -1.13 -4.71 -2.56
C GLY A 240 -1.81 -6.09 -2.58
N GLY A 241 -1.97 -6.70 -3.75
CA GLY A 241 -2.11 -8.13 -3.90
C GLY A 241 -0.72 -8.75 -3.89
N ALA A 242 -0.23 -9.16 -2.72
CA ALA A 242 0.94 -10.03 -2.66
C ALA A 242 0.77 -11.13 -3.72
N ALA A 243 1.73 -11.21 -4.64
CA ALA A 243 1.82 -12.32 -5.55
C ALA A 243 1.54 -13.59 -4.73
N VAL A 244 0.54 -14.35 -5.16
CA VAL A 244 0.42 -15.77 -4.80
C VAL A 244 1.58 -16.53 -5.46
N ALA A 245 2.82 -16.10 -5.19
CA ALA A 245 4.03 -16.86 -5.38
C ALA A 245 4.06 -17.90 -4.25
N GLY A 246 3.23 -18.92 -4.42
CA GLY A 246 2.82 -19.85 -3.37
C GLY A 246 1.47 -20.51 -3.64
N ALA A 247 0.75 -20.14 -4.71
CA ALA A 247 -0.33 -20.98 -5.22
C ALA A 247 0.26 -22.29 -5.73
N ALA A 248 0.39 -23.27 -4.83
CA ALA A 248 0.13 -24.65 -5.21
C ALA A 248 -1.17 -24.63 -6.04
N PRO A 249 -1.19 -25.23 -7.23
CA PRO A 249 -2.34 -25.17 -8.11
C PRO A 249 -3.56 -25.61 -7.29
N SER A 250 -4.50 -24.70 -7.15
CA SER A 250 -5.82 -25.08 -6.67
C SER A 250 -6.42 -25.86 -7.83
N ASP A 251 -6.63 -27.18 -7.66
CA ASP A 251 -7.33 -28.05 -8.62
C ASP A 251 -8.80 -27.65 -8.87
N ALA A 252 -9.22 -26.46 -8.42
CA ALA A 252 -10.50 -25.87 -8.75
C ALA A 252 -10.33 -25.03 -10.02
N PRO A 253 -11.00 -25.39 -11.13
CA PRO A 253 -10.99 -24.56 -12.33
C PRO A 253 -11.48 -23.14 -12.01
N ALA A 254 -10.84 -22.14 -12.60
CA ALA A 254 -11.28 -20.76 -12.52
C ALA A 254 -12.76 -20.65 -12.97
N PRO A 255 -13.58 -19.81 -12.31
CA PRO A 255 -14.98 -19.69 -12.68
C PRO A 255 -15.12 -19.23 -14.13
N THR A 256 -15.96 -19.92 -14.89
CA THR A 256 -16.25 -19.57 -16.29
C THR A 256 -17.02 -18.26 -16.37
N ALA A 257 -16.98 -17.59 -17.51
CA ALA A 257 -17.74 -16.35 -17.74
C ALA A 257 -19.26 -16.52 -17.46
N GLU A 258 -19.79 -17.71 -17.71
CA GLU A 258 -21.17 -18.09 -17.40
C GLU A 258 -21.41 -18.18 -15.88
N GLN A 259 -20.48 -18.78 -15.14
CA GLN A 259 -20.54 -18.84 -13.67
C GLN A 259 -20.44 -17.45 -13.03
N VAL A 260 -19.70 -16.52 -13.64
CA VAL A 260 -19.62 -15.12 -13.19
C VAL A 260 -20.93 -14.38 -13.46
N GLN A 261 -21.56 -14.58 -14.62
CA GLN A 261 -22.86 -13.98 -14.95
C GLN A 261 -24.01 -14.52 -14.09
N ASP A 262 -24.02 -15.82 -13.80
CA ASP A 262 -25.00 -16.42 -12.90
C ASP A 262 -24.85 -15.87 -11.47
N ALA A 263 -23.59 -15.72 -11.02
CA ALA A 263 -23.30 -15.09 -9.74
C ALA A 263 -23.72 -13.62 -9.70
N MET A 264 -23.71 -12.88 -10.82
CA MET A 264 -24.20 -11.49 -10.88
C MET A 264 -25.73 -11.39 -10.79
N GLN A 265 -26.45 -12.46 -11.12
CA GLN A 265 -27.93 -12.51 -11.05
C GLN A 265 -28.46 -13.00 -9.69
N MET A 266 -27.59 -13.45 -8.80
CA MET A 266 -27.97 -13.87 -7.45
C MET A 266 -28.40 -12.68 -6.59
N SER A 267 -29.42 -12.89 -5.74
CA SER A 267 -29.79 -11.93 -4.71
C SER A 267 -28.64 -11.72 -3.71
N ASP A 268 -28.57 -10.54 -3.09
CA ASP A 268 -27.54 -10.23 -2.10
C ASP A 268 -27.55 -11.21 -0.91
N GLY A 269 -28.75 -11.70 -0.54
CA GLY A 269 -28.92 -12.71 0.51
C GLY A 269 -28.34 -14.07 0.12
N ASP A 270 -28.60 -14.53 -1.11
CA ASP A 270 -28.07 -15.81 -1.60
C ASP A 270 -26.55 -15.75 -1.79
N ARG A 271 -26.04 -14.61 -2.24
CA ARG A 271 -24.60 -14.34 -2.37
C ARG A 271 -23.92 -14.39 -0.99
N ALA A 272 -24.52 -13.75 0.01
CA ALA A 272 -23.99 -13.76 1.39
C ALA A 272 -23.97 -15.18 1.97
N ALA A 273 -25.05 -15.96 1.78
CA ALA A 273 -25.12 -17.35 2.22
C ALA A 273 -24.08 -18.24 1.52
N MET A 274 -23.87 -18.04 0.22
CA MET A 274 -22.84 -18.75 -0.53
C MET A 274 -21.44 -18.44 0.01
N ILE A 275 -21.11 -17.15 0.19
CA ILE A 275 -19.82 -16.70 0.75
C ILE A 275 -19.62 -17.28 2.14
N GLN A 276 -20.63 -17.24 3.00
CA GLN A 276 -20.56 -17.82 4.33
C GLN A 276 -20.23 -19.32 4.28
N SER A 277 -20.89 -20.09 3.40
CA SER A 277 -20.60 -21.52 3.25
C SER A 277 -19.16 -21.79 2.77
N MET A 278 -18.59 -20.91 1.94
CA MET A 278 -17.21 -21.01 1.47
C MET A 278 -16.22 -20.78 2.61
N VAL A 279 -16.48 -19.76 3.43
CA VAL A 279 -15.65 -19.42 4.59
C VAL A 279 -15.71 -20.53 5.65
N GLU A 280 -16.88 -21.14 5.87
CA GLU A 280 -17.04 -22.27 6.78
C GLU A 280 -16.26 -23.51 6.33
N ARG A 281 -16.27 -23.82 5.02
CA ARG A 281 -15.46 -24.92 4.47
C ARG A 281 -13.96 -24.66 4.64
N LEU A 282 -13.53 -23.42 4.44
CA LEU A 282 -12.14 -23.02 4.67
C LEU A 282 -11.76 -23.17 6.15
N ALA A 283 -12.61 -22.71 7.07
CA ALA A 283 -12.40 -22.86 8.51
C ALA A 283 -12.27 -24.33 8.93
N ALA A 284 -13.15 -25.20 8.43
CA ALA A 284 -13.09 -26.64 8.71
C ALA A 284 -11.79 -27.27 8.21
N LYS A 285 -11.36 -26.92 6.99
CA LYS A 285 -10.09 -27.40 6.42
C LYS A 285 -8.87 -26.96 7.25
N LEU A 286 -8.90 -25.74 7.79
CA LEU A 286 -7.81 -25.21 8.61
C LEU A 286 -7.80 -25.77 10.03
N ALA A 287 -8.95 -26.22 10.53
CA ALA A 287 -8.99 -27.01 11.76
C ALA A 287 -8.30 -28.37 11.58
N GLU A 288 -8.37 -28.98 10.39
CA GLU A 288 -7.69 -30.22 10.05
C GLU A 288 -6.20 -30.00 9.70
N ASN A 289 -5.84 -28.83 9.19
CA ASN A 289 -4.47 -28.44 8.85
C ASN A 289 -4.05 -27.14 9.58
N PRO A 290 -3.76 -27.21 10.89
CA PRO A 290 -3.57 -26.03 11.72
C PRO A 290 -2.28 -25.25 11.44
N ASP A 291 -1.33 -25.83 10.69
CA ASP A 291 -0.04 -25.21 10.38
C ASP A 291 -0.07 -24.34 9.10
N ASP A 292 -1.22 -24.28 8.41
CA ASP A 292 -1.40 -23.48 7.19
C ASP A 292 -1.55 -21.98 7.53
N LEU A 293 -0.42 -21.33 7.80
CA LEU A 293 -0.32 -19.90 8.12
C LEU A 293 -1.02 -19.01 7.07
N GLU A 294 -0.90 -19.37 5.80
CA GLU A 294 -1.51 -18.61 4.71
C GLU A 294 -3.03 -18.78 4.68
N GLY A 295 -3.51 -20.01 4.89
CA GLY A 295 -4.92 -20.32 5.05
C GLY A 295 -5.55 -19.55 6.22
N TRP A 296 -4.87 -19.47 7.36
CA TRP A 296 -5.33 -18.66 8.51
C TRP A 296 -5.41 -17.16 8.19
N ARG A 297 -4.47 -16.61 7.41
CA ARG A 297 -4.53 -15.21 6.91
C ARG A 297 -5.73 -14.97 6.02
N ARG A 298 -6.03 -15.90 5.11
CA ARG A 298 -7.21 -15.83 4.23
C ARG A 298 -8.50 -15.89 5.04
N LEU A 299 -8.57 -16.78 6.04
CA LEU A 299 -9.72 -16.93 6.92
C LEU A 299 -9.99 -15.65 7.74
N ALA A 300 -8.94 -15.04 8.32
CA ALA A 300 -9.05 -13.78 9.05
C ALA A 300 -9.60 -12.64 8.18
N ASN A 301 -9.10 -12.50 6.96
CA ASN A 301 -9.58 -11.50 6.00
C ASN A 301 -11.05 -11.74 5.62
N ALA A 302 -11.43 -12.99 5.37
CA ALA A 302 -12.81 -13.33 5.03
C ALA A 302 -13.78 -13.01 6.18
N TYR A 303 -13.41 -13.30 7.43
CA TYR A 303 -14.24 -12.93 8.58
C TYR A 303 -14.37 -11.42 8.78
N ARG A 304 -13.33 -10.63 8.48
CA ARG A 304 -13.38 -9.17 8.56
C ARG A 304 -14.35 -8.57 7.54
N VAL A 305 -14.32 -9.06 6.30
CA VAL A 305 -15.26 -8.64 5.24
C VAL A 305 -16.70 -9.00 5.61
N LEU A 306 -16.91 -10.13 6.28
CA LEU A 306 -18.23 -10.56 6.77
C LEU A 306 -18.66 -9.89 8.10
N GLY A 307 -17.85 -9.00 8.67
CA GLY A 307 -18.14 -8.36 9.96
C GLY A 307 -18.08 -9.29 11.18
N GLN A 308 -17.50 -10.49 11.04
CA GLN A 308 -17.36 -11.48 12.11
C GLN A 308 -16.09 -11.23 12.92
N ALA A 309 -16.06 -10.12 13.67
CA ALA A 309 -14.88 -9.62 14.37
C ALA A 309 -14.24 -10.64 15.34
N ASP A 310 -15.06 -11.36 16.10
CA ASP A 310 -14.57 -12.35 17.07
C ASP A 310 -13.79 -13.48 16.38
N LYS A 311 -14.34 -14.03 15.29
CA LYS A 311 -13.69 -15.10 14.52
C LYS A 311 -12.46 -14.62 13.77
N ALA A 312 -12.44 -13.36 13.32
CA ALA A 312 -11.26 -12.75 12.73
C ALA A 312 -10.12 -12.67 13.76
N ALA A 313 -10.42 -12.28 15.00
CA ALA A 313 -9.44 -12.22 16.08
C ALA A 313 -8.87 -13.61 16.45
N GLU A 314 -9.72 -14.65 16.43
CA GLU A 314 -9.28 -16.04 16.64
C GLU A 314 -8.32 -16.52 15.55
N ALA A 315 -8.65 -16.26 14.28
CA ALA A 315 -7.78 -16.57 13.16
C ALA A 315 -6.46 -15.79 13.24
N GLU A 316 -6.48 -14.52 13.64
CA GLU A 316 -5.28 -13.70 13.85
C GLU A 316 -4.40 -14.18 15.01
N ALA A 317 -5.00 -14.71 16.09
CA ALA A 317 -4.26 -15.33 17.17
C ALA A 317 -3.51 -16.59 16.69
N GLN A 318 -4.13 -17.39 15.81
CA GLN A 318 -3.48 -18.55 15.19
C GLN A 318 -2.35 -18.15 14.24
N ILE A 319 -2.52 -17.09 13.43
CA ILE A 319 -1.46 -16.52 12.59
C ILE A 319 -0.26 -16.11 13.44
N LYS A 320 -0.47 -15.42 14.56
CA LYS A 320 0.60 -14.99 15.49
C LYS A 320 1.33 -16.18 16.11
N ARG A 321 0.60 -17.25 16.44
CA ARG A 321 1.18 -18.49 16.98
C ARG A 321 2.10 -19.18 15.98
N LEU A 322 1.73 -19.20 14.70
CA LEU A 322 2.48 -19.85 13.62
C LEU A 322 3.64 -18.99 13.09
N GLY A 323 3.50 -17.66 13.08
CA GLY A 323 4.53 -16.72 12.59
C GLY A 323 5.59 -16.30 13.61
N GLY A 324 5.50 -16.81 14.85
CA GLY A 324 6.43 -16.52 15.95
C GLY A 324 7.47 -17.62 16.22
N GLN A 325 7.67 -18.56 15.28
CA GLN A 325 8.73 -19.57 15.32
C GLN A 325 9.82 -19.26 14.29
#